data_AF-A0AAE3U6S1-F1
#
_entry.id   AF-A0AAE3U6S1-F1
#
_cell.length_a   1.000
_cell.length_b   1.000
_cell.length_c   1.000
_cell.angle_alpha   90.00
_cell.angle_beta   90.00
_cell.angle_gamma   90.00
#
_symmetry.space_group_name_H-M   'P 1'
#
loop_
_entity.id
_entity.type
_entity.pdbx_description
1 polymer ?
#
loop_
_entity_poly.entity_id
_entity_poly.type
_entity_poly.pdbx_seq_one_letter_code
_entity_poly.pdbx_strand_id
1 'polypeptide(L)' 'MGHDKVLGYAPNVKIAGHNQFDNKGCPSFFVPTWLKQLGIPEHNIEWRDPFGYERYFKQVWKR' A
#
# COMPACT_ATOMS: atom_id res chain seq x y z
N MET A 1 12.10 6.60 10.26
CA MET A 1 11.57 7.76 11.03
C MET A 1 11.06 8.78 10.02
N GLY A 2 9.75 9.06 9.99
CA GLY A 2 9.14 9.97 9.00
C GLY A 2 7.65 9.76 8.71
N HIS A 3 7.12 8.54 8.86
CA HIS A 3 5.70 8.22 8.61
C HIS A 3 4.78 8.66 9.76
N ASP A 4 5.37 8.82 10.94
CA ASP A 4 4.74 9.14 12.21
C ASP A 4 4.10 10.53 12.24
N LYS A 5 4.64 11.50 11.50
CA LYS A 5 4.14 12.89 11.53
C LYS A 5 2.73 13.03 10.93
N VAL A 6 2.46 12.35 9.82
CA VAL A 6 1.14 12.43 9.15
C VAL A 6 0.10 11.69 9.97
N LEU A 7 0.44 10.49 10.48
CA LEU A 7 -0.48 9.70 11.31
C LEU A 7 -0.72 10.35 12.69
N GLY A 8 0.24 11.09 13.23
CA GLY A 8 0.04 11.89 14.44
C GLY A 8 -0.94 13.05 14.23
N TYR A 9 -0.90 13.71 13.06
CA TYR A 9 -1.84 14.79 12.71
C TYR A 9 -3.23 14.28 12.29
N ALA A 10 -3.29 13.21 11.51
CA ALA A 10 -4.51 12.64 10.96
C ALA A 10 -4.58 11.12 11.20
N PRO A 11 -4.96 10.67 12.41
CA PRO A 11 -4.84 9.26 12.83
C PRO A 11 -5.71 8.28 12.05
N ASN A 12 -6.74 8.77 11.35
CA ASN A 12 -7.70 7.97 10.59
C ASN A 12 -7.52 8.10 9.08
N VAL A 13 -6.46 8.76 8.61
CA VAL A 13 -6.20 8.88 7.17
C VAL A 13 -5.77 7.54 6.58
N LYS A 14 -6.21 7.24 5.38
CA LYS A 14 -5.69 6.10 4.63
C LYS A 14 -4.51 6.50 3.75
N ILE A 15 -3.49 5.65 3.72
CA ILE A 15 -2.33 5.73 2.85
C ILE A 15 -2.55 4.75 1.71
N ALA A 16 -2.34 5.23 0.48
CA ALA A 16 -2.63 4.49 -0.72
C ALA A 16 -1.60 4.79 -1.83
N GLY A 17 -1.37 3.82 -2.71
CA GLY A 17 -0.63 4.00 -3.95
C GLY A 17 -1.56 4.38 -5.10
N HIS A 18 -0.99 4.81 -6.23
CA HIS A 18 -1.78 5.16 -7.43
C HIS A 18 -2.65 4.00 -7.91
N ASN A 19 -2.18 2.76 -7.76
CA ASN A 19 -2.87 1.56 -8.20
C ASN A 19 -4.18 1.25 -7.44
N GLN A 20 -4.43 1.92 -6.31
CA GLN A 20 -5.72 1.82 -5.62
C GLN A 20 -6.79 2.74 -6.22
N PHE A 21 -6.42 3.65 -7.13
CA PHE A 21 -7.34 4.63 -7.74
C PHE A 21 -7.27 4.71 -9.27
N ASP A 22 -6.16 4.29 -9.88
CA ASP A 22 -5.95 4.32 -11.34
C ASP A 22 -5.16 3.08 -11.78
N ASN A 23 -5.25 2.68 -13.04
CA ASN A 23 -4.59 1.50 -13.59
C ASN A 23 -3.10 1.75 -13.85
N LYS A 24 -2.39 2.19 -12.80
CA LYS A 24 -0.99 2.59 -12.78
C LYS A 24 -0.28 1.92 -11.61
N GLY A 25 0.01 0.63 -11.78
CA GLY A 25 0.79 -0.19 -10.86
C GLY A 25 2.24 0.29 -10.70
N CYS A 26 2.77 0.26 -9.47
CA CYS A 26 4.22 0.37 -9.23
C CYS A 26 4.88 -0.93 -9.67
N PRO A 27 5.84 -0.96 -10.62
CA PRO A 27 6.39 -2.23 -11.15
C PRO A 27 7.22 -3.05 -10.15
N SER A 28 7.52 -2.50 -8.97
CA SER A 28 8.48 -3.08 -8.03
C SER A 28 7.87 -3.78 -6.83
N PHE A 29 6.71 -3.34 -6.34
CA PHE A 29 6.08 -3.91 -5.13
C PHE A 29 4.59 -3.58 -5.03
N PHE A 30 3.89 -4.38 -4.23
CA PHE A 30 2.50 -4.13 -3.86
C PHE A 30 2.43 -3.18 -2.65
N VAL A 31 1.87 -1.98 -2.84
CA VAL A 31 1.90 -0.88 -1.87
C VAL A 31 1.30 -1.27 -0.50
N PRO A 32 0.11 -1.91 -0.40
CA PRO A 32 -0.43 -2.30 0.90
C PRO A 32 0.49 -3.24 1.70
N THR A 33 1.10 -4.23 1.05
CA THR A 33 2.05 -5.14 1.71
C THR A 33 3.30 -4.41 2.19
N TRP A 34 3.82 -3.49 1.38
CA TRP A 34 4.99 -2.68 1.76
C TRP A 34 4.68 -1.77 2.95
N LEU A 35 3.52 -1.09 2.96
CA LEU A 35 3.08 -0.27 4.10
C LEU A 35 2.92 -1.09 5.37
N LYS A 36 2.39 -2.32 5.27
CA LYS A 36 2.31 -3.25 6.40
C LYS A 36 3.70 -3.62 6.94
N GLN A 37 4.68 -3.87 6.07
CA GLN A 37 6.06 -4.15 6.48
C GLN A 37 6.74 -2.96 7.16
N LEU A 38 6.33 -1.74 6.83
CA LEU A 38 6.78 -0.52 7.51
C LEU A 38 6.12 -0.28 8.88
N GLY A 39 5.17 -1.13 9.29
CA GLY A 39 4.48 -1.02 10.57
C GLY A 39 3.35 0.02 10.58
N ILE A 40 2.82 0.40 9.41
CA ILE A 40 1.63 1.24 9.34
C ILE A 40 0.41 0.45 9.85
N PRO A 41 -0.43 1.02 10.74
CA PRO A 41 -1.62 0.33 11.23
C PRO A 41 -2.57 -0.06 10.09
N GLU A 42 -3.21 -1.23 10.19
CA GLU A 42 -4.03 -1.77 9.09
C GLU A 42 -5.19 -0.86 8.69
N HIS A 43 -5.79 -0.12 9.64
CA HIS A 43 -6.88 0.82 9.35
C HIS A 43 -6.42 2.03 8.53
N ASN A 44 -5.13 2.36 8.56
CA ASN A 44 -4.51 3.40 7.76
C ASN A 44 -4.08 2.91 6.37
N ILE A 45 -4.32 1.65 5.99
CA ILE A 45 -3.91 1.10 4.68
C ILE A 45 -5.14 0.94 3.78
N GLU A 46 -5.08 1.47 2.56
CA GLU A 46 -6.13 1.21 1.57
C GLU A 46 -5.87 -0.13 0.87
N TRP A 47 -6.64 -1.17 1.21
CA TRP A 47 -6.43 -2.52 0.69
C TRP A 47 -7.11 -2.79 -0.66
N ARG A 48 -7.94 -1.88 -1.15
CA ARG A 48 -8.64 -2.06 -2.43
C ARG A 48 -7.64 -2.21 -3.58
N ASP A 49 -7.77 -3.31 -4.31
CA ASP A 49 -6.94 -3.61 -5.48
C ASP A 49 -7.84 -3.81 -6.72
N PRO A 50 -8.40 -2.72 -7.28
CA PRO A 50 -9.37 -2.83 -8.36
C PRO A 50 -8.79 -3.37 -9.66
N PHE A 51 -7.46 -3.42 -9.80
CA PHE A 51 -6.75 -3.88 -11.00
C PHE A 51 -5.96 -5.19 -10.78
N GLY A 52 -6.06 -5.82 -9.61
CA GLY A 52 -5.50 -7.15 -9.35
C GLY A 52 -3.97 -7.21 -9.28
N TYR A 53 -3.31 -6.12 -8.90
CA TYR A 53 -1.86 -6.05 -8.81
C TYR A 53 -1.25 -6.90 -7.70
N GLU A 54 -1.97 -7.20 -6.63
CA GLU A 54 -1.48 -8.09 -5.56
C GLU A 54 -1.09 -9.46 -6.14
N ARG A 55 -1.97 -10.01 -6.98
CA ARG A 55 -1.74 -11.29 -7.66
C ARG A 55 -0.57 -11.20 -8.63
N TYR A 56 -0.48 -10.11 -9.39
CA TYR A 56 0.62 -9.87 -10.32
C TYR A 56 1.98 -9.91 -9.59
N PHE A 57 2.12 -9.19 -8.48
CA PHE A 57 3.37 -9.19 -7.71
C PHE A 57 3.68 -10.54 -7.08
N LYS A 58 2.67 -11.25 -6.54
CA LYS A 58 2.86 -12.61 -6.00
C LYS A 58 3.31 -13.62 -7.06
N GLN A 59 3.02 -13.38 -8.34
CA GLN A 59 3.47 -14.24 -9.44
C GLN A 59 4.88 -13.87 -9.91
N VAL A 60 5.16 -12.58 -10.07
CA VAL A 60 6.46 -12.08 -10.55
C VAL A 60 7.57 -12.29 -9.52
N TRP A 61 7.27 -12.15 -8.23
CA TRP A 61 8.24 -12.25 -7.13
C TRP A 61 8.11 -13.55 -6.33
N LYS A 62 7.73 -14.67 -6.97
CA LYS A 62 7.92 -16.01 -6.37
C LYS A 62 9.42 -16.26 -6.20
N ARG A 63 9.93 -16.05 -4.98
CA ARG A 63 11.14 -16.70 -4.47
C ARG A 63 10.71 -17.87 -3.60
#